data_AF-A0A1U7CPE1-F1
#
_entry.id   AF-A0A1U7CPE1-F1
#
_cell.length_a   1.000
_cell.length_b   1.000
_cell.length_c   1.000
_cell.angle_alpha   90.00
_cell.angle_beta   90.00
_cell.angle_gamma   90.00
#
_symmetry.space_group_name_H-M   'P 1'
#
loop_
_entity.id
_entity.type
_entity.pdbx_description
1 polymer ?
#
loop_
_entity_poly.entity_id
_entity_poly.type
_entity_poly.pdbx_seq_one_letter_code
_entity_poly.pdbx_strand_id
1 'polypeptide(L)' 'MQTQQDRVIVTMGATAHGVCVHHHDFPEVRAEGQSPKEAAAHLANKLAAAMDTALTEWRRQSITQAITDVNDYVNREG' A
#
# COMPACT_ATOMS: atom_id res chain seq x y z
N MET A 1 -4.21 -0.61 -23.05
CA MET A 1 -3.60 0.43 -22.20
C MET A 1 -4.20 0.22 -20.82
N GLN A 2 -3.54 -0.56 -19.95
CA GLN A 2 -4.07 -0.87 -18.62
C GLN A 2 -3.74 0.32 -17.72
N THR A 3 -4.75 1.03 -17.28
CA THR A 3 -4.61 2.14 -16.35
C THR A 3 -3.97 1.64 -15.07
N GLN A 4 -2.78 2.17 -14.79
CA GLN A 4 -1.88 1.91 -13.67
C GLN A 4 -2.48 2.27 -12.29
N GLN A 5 -3.80 2.26 -12.12
CA GLN A 5 -4.48 2.92 -11.00
C GLN A 5 -5.02 1.96 -9.91
N ASP A 6 -5.01 0.64 -10.11
CA ASP A 6 -5.62 -0.32 -9.18
C ASP A 6 -4.61 -1.25 -8.48
N ARG A 7 -3.36 -0.80 -8.30
CA ARG A 7 -2.38 -1.59 -7.53
C ARG A 7 -2.63 -1.55 -6.04
N VAL A 8 -3.38 -0.55 -5.55
CA VAL A 8 -3.73 -0.41 -4.14
C VAL A 8 -5.13 -0.95 -3.96
N ILE A 9 -5.24 -2.13 -3.35
CA ILE A 9 -6.51 -2.79 -3.12
C ILE A 9 -7.00 -2.44 -1.72
N VAL A 10 -8.14 -1.76 -1.66
CA VAL A 10 -8.81 -1.35 -0.42
C VAL A 10 -10.00 -2.26 -0.17
N THR A 11 -9.98 -2.95 0.96
CA THR A 11 -11.05 -3.81 1.46
C THR A 11 -11.67 -3.15 2.68
N MET A 12 -12.92 -2.72 2.58
CA MET A 12 -13.66 -2.20 3.73
C MET A 12 -14.30 -3.37 4.50
N GLY A 13 -13.87 -3.59 5.73
CA GLY A 13 -14.42 -4.58 6.64
C GLY A 13 -15.63 -4.03 7.39
N ALA A 14 -16.61 -4.90 7.70
CA ALA A 14 -17.83 -4.53 8.42
C ALA A 14 -17.62 -4.23 9.93
N THR A 15 -16.39 -4.32 10.45
CA THR A 15 -16.06 -4.20 11.89
C THR A 15 -15.19 -2.97 12.18
N ALA A 16 -15.01 -2.62 13.46
CA ALA A 16 -14.38 -1.37 13.94
C ALA A 16 -12.92 -1.10 13.47
N HIS A 17 -12.27 -2.09 12.85
CA HIS A 17 -11.05 -1.95 12.04
C HIS A 17 -11.46 -1.91 10.56
N GLY A 18 -12.14 -0.84 10.17
CA GLY A 18 -13.03 -0.83 9.01
C GLY A 18 -12.35 -0.87 7.65
N VAL A 19 -11.03 -0.68 7.54
CA VAL A 19 -10.36 -0.63 6.24
C VAL A 19 -9.04 -1.37 6.26
N CYS A 20 -8.89 -2.33 5.34
CA CYS A 20 -7.67 -3.07 5.07
C CYS A 20 -7.15 -2.71 3.68
N VAL A 21 -5.91 -2.27 3.56
CA VAL A 21 -5.27 -1.88 2.31
C VAL A 21 -4.04 -2.74 2.07
N HIS A 22 -3.88 -3.22 0.85
CA HIS A 22 -2.69 -3.97 0.43
C HIS A 22 -2.31 -3.63 -1.00
N HIS A 23 -1.05 -3.90 -1.35
CA HIS A 23 -0.57 -3.68 -2.71
C HIS A 23 -0.70 -4.99 -3.51
N HIS A 24 -1.11 -4.91 -4.78
CA HIS A 24 -1.30 -6.07 -5.66
C HIS A 24 0.00 -6.88 -5.84
N ASP A 25 1.13 -6.21 -6.03
CA ASP A 25 2.45 -6.86 -6.11
C ASP A 25 2.95 -7.42 -4.76
N PHE A 26 2.40 -6.94 -3.64
CA PHE A 26 2.82 -7.34 -2.29
C PHE A 26 1.60 -7.72 -1.44
N PRO A 27 0.90 -8.81 -1.79
CA PRO A 27 -0.28 -9.25 -1.03
C PRO A 27 0.09 -9.71 0.40
N GLU A 28 1.38 -9.97 0.66
CA GLU A 28 1.95 -10.24 1.98
C GLU A 28 2.03 -8.99 2.86
N VAL A 29 2.12 -7.80 2.27
CA VAL A 29 2.16 -6.53 2.98
C VAL A 29 0.76 -5.92 3.00
N ARG A 30 0.08 -6.10 4.12
CA ARG A 30 -1.27 -5.56 4.35
C ARG A 30 -1.26 -4.62 5.54
N ALA A 31 -2.04 -3.56 5.47
CA ALA A 31 -2.22 -2.62 6.56
C ALA A 31 -3.71 -2.42 6.84
N GLU A 32 -4.02 -2.18 8.10
CA GLU A 32 -5.38 -1.95 8.56
C GLU A 32 -5.44 -0.56 9.20
N GLY A 33 -6.60 0.08 9.14
CA GLY A 33 -6.85 1.39 9.70
C GLY A 33 -8.33 1.66 9.85
N GLN A 34 -8.68 2.77 10.49
CA GLN A 34 -10.06 3.20 10.64
C GLN A 34 -10.56 3.95 9.39
N SER A 35 -9.64 4.40 8.53
CA SER A 35 -9.93 5.05 7.26
C SER A 35 -9.00 4.56 6.14
N PRO A 36 -9.37 4.69 4.85
CA PRO A 36 -8.50 4.33 3.73
C PRO A 36 -7.17 5.08 3.77
N LYS A 37 -7.19 6.35 4.18
CA LYS A 37 -6.00 7.18 4.35
C LYS A 37 -5.04 6.64 5.42
N GLU A 38 -5.57 6.31 6.60
CA GLU A 38 -4.78 5.76 7.70
C GLU A 38 -4.20 4.39 7.34
N ALA A 39 -5.03 3.51 6.76
CA ALA A 39 -4.60 2.19 6.31
C ALA A 39 -3.53 2.28 5.21
N ALA A 40 -3.67 3.22 4.27
CA ALA A 40 -2.66 3.47 3.23
C ALA A 40 -1.36 4.04 3.81
N ALA A 41 -1.42 4.95 4.80
CA ALA A 41 -0.23 5.43 5.50
C ALA A 41 0.49 4.29 6.25
N HIS A 42 -0.26 3.38 6.87
CA HIS A 42 0.30 2.18 7.47
C HIS A 42 0.91 1.24 6.42
N LEU A 43 0.31 1.12 5.24
CA LEU A 43 0.86 0.31 4.14
C LEU A 43 2.20 0.86 3.67
N ALA A 44 2.31 2.18 3.47
CA ALA A 44 3.56 2.83 3.08
C ALA A 44 4.68 2.58 4.09
N ASN A 45 4.39 2.65 5.40
CA ASN A 45 5.36 2.33 6.45
C ASN A 45 5.82 0.87 6.41
N LYS A 46 4.89 -0.08 6.19
CA LYS A 46 5.25 -1.50 6.07
C LYS A 46 6.08 -1.78 4.82
N LEU A 47 5.76 -1.13 3.70
CA LEU A 47 6.55 -1.19 2.47
C LEU A 47 7.95 -0.61 2.69
N ALA A 48 8.09 0.52 3.39
CA ALA A 48 9.39 1.08 3.72
C ALA A 48 10.23 0.14 4.61
N ALA A 49 9.61 -0.54 5.59
CA ALA A 49 10.29 -1.55 6.38
C ALA A 49 10.73 -2.76 5.52
N ALA A 50 9.90 -3.19 4.58
CA ALA A 50 10.26 -4.24 3.62
C ALA A 50 11.42 -3.81 2.70
N MET A 51 11.49 -2.52 2.34
CA MET A 51 12.57 -1.94 1.53
C MET A 51 13.93 -2.08 2.21
N ASP A 52 14.00 -1.85 3.52
CA ASP A 52 15.23 -1.95 4.31
C ASP A 52 15.80 -3.38 4.29
N THR A 53 14.91 -4.39 4.25
CA THR A 53 15.28 -5.81 4.16
C THR A 53 15.51 -6.31 2.73
N ALA A 54 15.27 -5.47 1.71
CA ALA A 54 15.36 -5.88 0.31
C ALA A 54 16.82 -5.91 -0.19
N LEU A 55 17.40 -7.12 -0.17
CA LEU A 55 18.77 -7.38 -0.63
C LEU A 55 18.95 -7.18 -2.15
N THR A 56 17.90 -7.31 -2.95
CA THR A 56 17.94 -7.25 -4.41
C THR A 56 17.44 -5.90 -4.96
N GLU A 57 18.16 -5.35 -5.94
CA GLU A 57 17.85 -4.05 -6.57
C GLU A 57 16.45 -3.99 -7.17
N TRP A 58 16.02 -5.04 -7.86
CA TRP A 58 14.68 -5.11 -8.46
C TRP A 58 13.56 -5.04 -7.40
N ARG A 59 13.76 -5.62 -6.20
CA ARG A 59 12.80 -5.50 -5.09
C ARG A 59 12.73 -4.08 -4.58
N ARG A 60 13.87 -3.41 -4.39
CA ARG A 60 13.89 -2.00 -3.95
C ARG A 60 13.13 -1.13 -4.93
N GLN A 61 13.34 -1.34 -6.23
CA GLN A 61 12.63 -0.60 -7.27
C GLN A 61 11.12 -0.86 -7.25
N SER A 62 10.70 -2.12 -7.12
CA SER A 62 9.27 -2.47 -6.97
C SER A 62 8.63 -1.88 -5.71
N ILE A 63 9.34 -1.90 -4.57
CA ILE A 63 8.82 -1.36 -3.30
C ILE A 63 8.75 0.18 -3.36
N THR A 64 9.75 0.84 -3.92
CA THR A 64 9.72 2.30 -4.13
C THR A 64 8.52 2.70 -4.99
N GLN A 65 8.26 1.98 -6.09
CA GLN A 65 7.09 2.22 -6.91
C GLN A 65 5.78 2.02 -6.13
N ALA A 66 5.69 0.95 -5.34
CA ALA A 66 4.53 0.68 -4.49
C ALA A 66 4.28 1.79 -3.46
N ILE A 67 5.34 2.34 -2.84
CA ILE A 67 5.22 3.48 -1.93
C ILE A 67 4.73 4.72 -2.66
N THR A 68 5.24 5.01 -3.87
CA THR A 68 4.77 6.11 -4.70
C THR A 68 3.29 5.95 -5.07
N ASP A 69 2.87 4.74 -5.47
CA ASP A 69 1.49 4.44 -5.84
C ASP A 69 0.54 4.63 -4.63
N VAL A 70 0.94 4.16 -3.45
CA VAL A 70 0.17 4.35 -2.19
C VAL A 70 0.12 5.82 -1.78
N ASN A 71 1.20 6.59 -1.96
CA ASN A 71 1.23 8.00 -1.62
C ASN A 71 0.39 8.86 -2.60
N ASP A 72 0.36 8.51 -3.89
CA ASP A 72 -0.54 9.15 -4.87
C ASP A 72 -2.01 8.88 -4.49
N TYR A 73 -2.34 7.65 -4.10
CA TYR A 73 -3.67 7.30 -3.60
C TYR A 73 -4.05 8.14 -2.37
N VAL A 74 -3.17 8.24 -1.37
CA VAL A 74 -3.40 9.06 -0.16
C VAL A 74 -3.62 10.53 -0.49
N ASN A 75 -2.91 11.09 -1.46
CA ASN A 75 -3.07 12.48 -1.89
C ASN A 75 -4.36 12.71 -2.69
N ARG A 76 -4.86 11.71 -3.42
CA ARG A 76 -6.14 11.78 -4.16
C ARG A 76 -7.36 11.68 -3.26
N GLU A 77 -7.28 10.91 -2.18
CA GLU A 77 -8.36 10.71 -1.21
C GLU A 77 -8.43 11.82 -0.14
N GLY A 78 -7.60 12.87 -0.24
CA GLY A 78 -7.55 14.02 0.68
C GLY A 78 -8.28 15.25 0.15
#